data_AF-K5WDB7-F1
#
_entry.id   AF-K5WDB7-F1
#
_cell.length_a   1.000
_cell.length_b   1.000
_cell.length_c   1.000
_cell.angle_alpha   90.00
_cell.angle_beta   90.00
_cell.angle_gamma   90.00
#
_symmetry.space_group_name_H-M   'P 1'
#
loop_
_entity.id
_entity.type
_entity.pdbx_description
1 polymer ?
#
loop_
_entity_poly.entity_id
_entity_poly.type
_entity_poly.pdbx_seq_one_letter_code
_entity_poly.pdbx_strand_id
1 'polypeptide(L)'
;LWVSAYTRSSSRAVDMVLSIMGLFGVSLDAGRFGQDDRIKATIAMLRALMANPRATATWLYIAPGMSPSRELSTLPQMPETSESGRAYIHTTKGRVLAFEAIGARDNNIWRTDGAPRGEMTDSGYFIFRSKAALLVYEDEQRSPLGWKAYDDRETWAVVVGRFKNFYRNPVTWKLQAWDPATSAKPEGLYELTLMLIEKHGHELYHRVGMEREIDERKAAGWDWKYRRFQVGGPGRGERKRFGVSPSSPVYLTCAEEEEDIKAICVD
;
A
#
# COMPACT_ATOMS: atom_id res chain seq x y z
N LEU A 1 -1.84 11.69 10.73
CA LEU A 1 -3.29 11.61 10.43
C LEU A 1 -3.75 10.15 10.33
N TRP A 2 -3.25 9.36 9.39
CA TRP A 2 -3.70 7.98 9.20
C TRP A 2 -3.48 7.04 10.38
N VAL A 3 -2.36 7.17 11.11
CA VAL A 3 -2.15 6.44 12.38
C VAL A 3 -3.32 6.69 13.33
N SER A 4 -3.63 7.97 13.57
CA SER A 4 -4.76 8.38 14.42
C SER A 4 -6.11 7.87 13.91
N ALA A 5 -6.28 7.75 12.58
CA ALA A 5 -7.49 7.19 11.99
C ALA A 5 -7.65 5.69 12.27
N TYR A 6 -6.57 4.92 12.15
CA TYR A 6 -6.58 3.47 12.36
C TYR A 6 -6.57 3.06 13.84
N THR A 7 -6.15 3.94 14.74
CA THR A 7 -6.08 3.64 16.18
C THR A 7 -7.28 4.14 16.96
N ARG A 8 -8.23 4.81 16.30
CA ARG A 8 -9.40 5.41 16.94
C ARG A 8 -10.45 4.35 17.26
N SER A 9 -10.92 4.34 18.50
CA SER A 9 -12.09 3.56 18.92
C SER A 9 -13.37 4.33 18.65
N SER A 10 -14.45 3.58 18.45
CA SER A 10 -15.80 4.11 18.29
C SER A 10 -16.80 3.03 18.73
N SER A 11 -18.03 3.42 19.08
CA SER A 11 -19.12 2.45 19.26
C SER A 11 -19.58 1.90 17.92
N ARG A 12 -19.66 2.76 16.90
CA ARG A 12 -20.05 2.39 15.53
C ARG A 12 -18.89 2.60 14.56
N ALA A 13 -18.70 1.67 13.64
CA ALA A 13 -17.59 1.71 12.70
C ALA A 13 -17.67 2.93 11.75
N VAL A 14 -18.88 3.38 11.41
CA VAL A 14 -19.11 4.58 10.60
C VAL A 14 -18.67 5.87 11.32
N ASP A 15 -18.91 5.98 12.63
CA ASP A 15 -18.56 7.17 13.41
C ASP A 15 -17.05 7.37 13.51
N MET A 16 -16.26 6.29 13.41
CA MET A 16 -14.81 6.38 13.25
C MET A 16 -14.44 7.20 12.01
N VAL A 17 -15.10 6.97 10.87
CA VAL A 17 -14.85 7.71 9.61
C VAL A 17 -15.33 9.16 9.72
N LEU A 18 -16.54 9.37 10.25
CA LEU A 18 -17.10 10.71 10.42
C LEU A 18 -16.29 11.57 11.40
N SER A 19 -15.68 10.96 12.41
CA SER A 19 -14.86 11.69 13.38
C SER A 19 -13.48 12.11 12.84
N ILE A 20 -12.98 11.48 11.77
CA ILE A 20 -11.66 11.79 11.18
C ILE A 20 -11.74 12.68 9.94
N MET A 21 -12.90 12.81 9.29
CA MET A 21 -13.04 13.61 8.07
C MET A 21 -12.55 15.06 8.26
N GLY A 22 -12.83 15.66 9.42
CA GLY A 22 -12.38 17.01 9.75
C GLY A 22 -10.85 17.12 9.85
N LEU A 23 -10.15 16.06 10.28
CA LEU A 23 -8.69 16.02 10.29
C LEU A 23 -8.08 16.02 8.89
N PHE A 24 -8.85 15.55 7.90
CA PHE A 24 -8.48 15.56 6.49
C PHE A 24 -9.03 16.79 5.75
N GLY A 25 -9.68 17.74 6.45
CA GLY A 25 -10.31 18.91 5.84
C GLY A 25 -11.52 18.58 4.97
N VAL A 26 -12.17 17.45 5.24
CA VAL A 26 -13.33 16.94 4.49
C VAL A 26 -14.58 17.08 5.36
N SER A 27 -15.72 17.36 4.72
CA SER A 27 -17.05 17.33 5.35
C SER A 27 -17.97 16.43 4.54
N LEU A 28 -18.63 15.49 5.21
CA LEU A 28 -19.64 14.60 4.64
C LEU A 28 -20.98 14.83 5.34
N ASP A 29 -22.08 14.63 4.62
CA ASP A 29 -23.41 14.56 5.21
C ASP A 29 -23.59 13.22 5.94
N ALA A 30 -23.45 13.26 7.26
CA ALA A 30 -23.56 12.09 8.14
C ALA A 30 -24.92 11.39 8.04
N GLY A 31 -26.00 12.11 7.70
CA GLY A 31 -27.35 11.54 7.58
C GLY A 31 -27.51 10.52 6.44
N ARG A 32 -26.52 10.43 5.54
CA ARG A 32 -26.52 9.51 4.38
C ARG A 32 -25.94 8.13 4.67
N PHE A 33 -25.46 7.89 5.88
CA PHE A 33 -24.76 6.66 6.25
C PHE A 33 -25.44 5.97 7.43
N GLY A 34 -25.81 4.70 7.25
CA GLY A 34 -26.24 3.82 8.34
C GLY A 34 -25.09 3.36 9.23
N GLN A 35 -25.41 2.61 10.30
CA GLN A 35 -24.39 2.14 11.26
C GLN A 35 -23.36 1.20 10.63
N ASP A 36 -23.78 0.43 9.60
CA ASP A 36 -22.96 -0.55 8.89
C ASP A 36 -22.31 0.00 7.60
N ASP A 37 -22.56 1.27 7.25
CA ASP A 37 -22.10 1.91 6.01
C ASP A 37 -20.62 2.36 6.05
N ARG A 38 -19.79 1.72 6.89
CA ARG A 38 -18.39 2.12 7.09
C ARG A 38 -17.61 2.26 5.78
N ILE A 39 -17.73 1.27 4.90
CA ILE A 39 -16.99 1.25 3.62
C ILE A 39 -17.50 2.36 2.70
N LYS A 40 -18.82 2.53 2.60
CA LYS A 40 -19.45 3.60 1.83
C LYS A 40 -19.02 4.99 2.34
N ALA A 41 -18.98 5.20 3.65
CA ALA A 41 -18.48 6.42 4.27
C ALA A 41 -16.99 6.64 3.99
N THR A 42 -16.18 5.58 4.05
CA THR A 42 -14.75 5.63 3.75
C THR A 42 -14.50 6.04 2.30
N ILE A 43 -15.20 5.43 1.34
CA ILE A 43 -15.10 5.77 -0.09
C ILE A 43 -15.53 7.23 -0.31
N ALA A 44 -16.64 7.66 0.30
CA ALA A 44 -17.10 9.05 0.21
C ALA A 44 -16.07 10.04 0.77
N MET A 45 -15.44 9.71 1.90
CA MET A 45 -14.38 10.52 2.51
C MET A 45 -13.16 10.61 1.60
N LEU A 46 -12.68 9.48 1.07
CA LEU A 46 -11.52 9.44 0.16
C LEU A 46 -11.81 10.19 -1.14
N ARG A 47 -13.04 10.10 -1.67
CA ARG A 47 -13.46 10.88 -2.83
C ARG A 47 -13.47 12.37 -2.57
N ALA A 48 -14.03 12.80 -1.44
CA ALA A 48 -14.02 14.20 -1.05
C ALA A 48 -12.59 14.72 -0.79
N LEU A 49 -11.71 13.88 -0.21
CA LEU A 49 -10.29 14.19 -0.06
C LEU A 49 -9.62 14.40 -1.43
N MET A 50 -9.85 13.50 -2.38
CA MET A 50 -9.25 13.57 -3.73
C MET A 50 -9.87 14.64 -4.63
N ALA A 51 -11.04 15.19 -4.29
CA ALA A 51 -11.60 16.35 -4.98
C ALA A 51 -10.72 17.60 -4.84
N ASN A 52 -9.85 17.65 -3.82
CA ASN A 52 -8.83 18.69 -3.72
C ASN A 52 -7.68 18.39 -4.70
N PRO A 53 -7.39 19.25 -5.69
CA PRO A 53 -6.37 19.00 -6.71
C PRO A 53 -4.93 18.92 -6.15
N ARG A 54 -4.71 19.35 -4.90
CA ARG A 54 -3.41 19.24 -4.21
C ARG A 54 -3.29 17.96 -3.38
N ALA A 55 -4.38 17.26 -3.12
CA ALA A 55 -4.35 16.03 -2.34
C ALA A 55 -3.60 14.91 -3.08
N THR A 56 -2.96 14.04 -2.31
CA THR A 56 -2.29 12.83 -2.78
C THR A 56 -2.83 11.63 -2.02
N ALA A 57 -2.75 10.45 -2.64
CA ALA A 57 -3.30 9.21 -2.11
C ALA A 57 -2.44 8.59 -1.01
N THR A 58 -2.26 9.34 0.08
CA THR A 58 -1.40 8.95 1.21
C THR A 58 -1.91 7.73 1.97
N TRP A 59 -3.19 7.35 1.82
CA TRP A 59 -3.74 6.14 2.45
C TRP A 59 -3.14 4.85 1.88
N LEU A 60 -2.59 4.89 0.67
CA LEU A 60 -1.96 3.71 0.04
C LEU A 60 -0.78 3.18 0.87
N TYR A 61 -0.19 4.02 1.71
CA TYR A 61 1.02 3.75 2.49
C TYR A 61 0.73 3.30 3.92
N ILE A 62 -0.54 3.17 4.31
CA ILE A 62 -0.89 2.71 5.65
C ILE A 62 -0.49 1.25 5.76
N ALA A 63 0.39 0.95 6.71
CA ALA A 63 0.81 -0.40 7.09
C ALA A 63 1.07 -1.31 5.87
N PRO A 64 2.07 -1.00 5.01
CA PRO A 64 2.29 -1.70 3.75
C PRO A 64 2.65 -3.20 3.91
N GLY A 65 3.09 -3.59 5.11
CA GLY A 65 3.34 -4.98 5.48
C GLY A 65 2.09 -5.79 5.84
N MET A 66 0.93 -5.14 6.01
CA MET A 66 -0.32 -5.81 6.34
C MET A 66 -1.06 -6.31 5.10
N SER A 67 -1.91 -7.32 5.30
CA SER A 67 -2.87 -7.75 4.30
C SER A 67 -3.81 -6.61 3.87
N PRO A 68 -4.11 -6.50 2.57
CA PRO A 68 -5.17 -5.63 2.07
C PRO A 68 -6.53 -5.92 2.71
N SER A 69 -7.40 -4.92 2.81
CA SER A 69 -8.80 -5.12 3.19
C SER A 69 -9.53 -5.89 2.09
N ARG A 70 -10.46 -6.76 2.51
CA ARG A 70 -11.33 -7.50 1.59
C ARG A 70 -12.41 -6.60 1.00
N GLU A 71 -12.77 -5.52 1.67
CA GLU A 71 -13.81 -4.59 1.25
C GLU A 71 -13.29 -3.42 0.41
N LEU A 72 -12.08 -2.94 0.69
CA LEU A 72 -11.42 -1.87 -0.06
C LEU A 72 -9.90 -2.09 -0.14
N SER A 73 -9.46 -2.75 -1.21
CA SER A 73 -8.10 -3.31 -1.32
C SER A 73 -6.97 -2.28 -1.20
N THR A 74 -7.21 -1.01 -1.53
CA THR A 74 -6.23 0.08 -1.36
C THR A 74 -5.92 0.43 0.10
N LEU A 75 -6.72 -0.07 1.05
CA LEU A 75 -6.49 0.05 2.49
C LEU A 75 -5.99 -1.28 3.06
N PRO A 76 -5.16 -1.27 4.11
CA PRO A 76 -4.94 -2.48 4.90
C PRO A 76 -6.23 -2.88 5.62
N GLN A 77 -6.25 -4.10 6.13
CA GLN A 77 -7.37 -4.61 6.91
C GLN A 77 -7.84 -3.59 7.96
N MET A 78 -9.14 -3.31 7.92
CA MET A 78 -9.75 -2.23 8.68
C MET A 78 -9.95 -2.64 10.14
N PRO A 79 -9.71 -1.74 11.11
CA PRO A 79 -9.85 -2.07 12.52
C PRO A 79 -11.29 -2.31 12.94
N GLU A 80 -11.52 -3.27 13.80
CA GLU A 80 -12.77 -3.42 14.52
C GLU A 80 -12.87 -2.35 15.59
N THR A 81 -14.04 -1.72 15.65
CA THR A 81 -14.36 -0.74 16.66
C THR A 81 -14.94 -1.45 17.89
N SER A 82 -14.51 -1.03 19.07
CA SER A 82 -15.02 -1.54 20.34
C SER A 82 -15.29 -0.35 21.28
N GLU A 83 -16.39 -0.45 22.03
CA GLU A 83 -16.73 0.50 23.10
C GLU A 83 -15.69 0.51 24.23
N SER A 84 -14.84 -0.52 24.32
CA SER A 84 -13.76 -0.64 25.31
C SER A 84 -12.63 0.40 25.19
N GLY A 85 -12.75 1.36 24.26
CA GLY A 85 -11.79 2.45 24.09
C GLY A 85 -10.52 2.06 23.31
N ARG A 86 -10.49 0.88 22.68
CA ARG A 86 -9.36 0.40 21.87
C ARG A 86 -9.83 -0.12 20.51
N ALA A 87 -9.02 0.11 19.49
CA ALA A 87 -9.19 -0.43 18.15
C ALA A 87 -8.36 -1.70 17.98
N TYR A 88 -8.93 -2.72 17.33
CA TYR A 88 -8.28 -4.02 17.12
C TYR A 88 -8.27 -4.39 15.64
N ILE A 89 -7.30 -5.18 15.21
CA ILE A 89 -7.23 -5.71 13.84
C ILE A 89 -7.09 -7.23 13.95
N HIS A 90 -7.88 -7.96 13.16
CA HIS A 90 -7.68 -9.39 12.96
C HIS A 90 -6.51 -9.60 12.01
N THR A 91 -5.49 -10.32 12.46
CA THR A 91 -4.36 -10.73 11.63
C THR A 91 -4.35 -12.25 11.52
N THR A 92 -3.46 -12.81 10.70
CA THR A 92 -3.19 -14.26 10.67
C THR A 92 -2.74 -14.81 12.02
N LYS A 93 -2.17 -13.95 12.89
CA LYS A 93 -1.75 -14.29 14.26
C LYS A 93 -2.87 -14.10 15.30
N GLY A 94 -4.07 -13.73 14.87
CA GLY A 94 -5.21 -13.44 15.74
C GLY A 94 -5.48 -11.95 15.93
N ARG A 95 -6.30 -11.64 16.94
CA ARG A 95 -6.78 -10.28 17.25
C ARG A 95 -5.72 -9.51 18.04
N VAL A 96 -5.23 -8.41 17.47
CA VAL A 96 -4.17 -7.57 18.07
C VAL A 96 -4.59 -6.11 18.11
N LEU A 97 -3.90 -5.27 18.88
CA LEU A 97 -4.16 -3.83 18.92
C LEU A 97 -3.86 -3.20 17.56
N ALA A 98 -4.72 -2.31 17.08
CA ALA A 98 -4.54 -1.64 15.79
C ALA A 98 -3.21 -0.88 15.73
N PHE A 99 -2.80 -0.23 16.83
CA PHE A 99 -1.52 0.47 16.94
C PHE A 99 -0.31 -0.45 16.73
N GLU A 100 -0.39 -1.69 17.21
CA GLU A 100 0.68 -2.69 17.05
C GLU A 100 0.65 -3.29 15.64
N ALA A 101 -0.53 -3.65 15.14
CA ALA A 101 -0.69 -4.21 13.79
C ALA A 101 -0.17 -3.28 12.69
N ILE A 102 -0.46 -1.98 12.79
CA ILE A 102 -0.03 -1.01 11.77
C ILE A 102 1.47 -0.63 11.90
N GLY A 103 2.19 -1.23 12.86
CA GLY A 103 3.62 -1.01 13.06
C GLY A 103 3.97 0.38 13.57
N ALA A 104 3.07 1.04 14.31
CA ALA A 104 3.29 2.42 14.75
C ALA A 104 4.37 2.58 15.83
N ARG A 105 4.82 1.48 16.45
CA ARG A 105 5.95 1.45 17.39
C ARG A 105 7.29 1.30 16.71
N ASP A 106 7.31 0.68 15.55
CA ASP A 106 8.53 0.53 14.78
C ASP A 106 8.86 1.92 14.22
N ASN A 107 10.13 2.27 14.04
CA ASN A 107 10.55 3.48 13.28
C ASN A 107 10.13 3.42 11.79
N ASN A 108 9.13 2.59 11.48
CA ASN A 108 8.49 2.33 10.22
C ASN A 108 7.55 3.48 9.84
N ILE A 109 8.11 4.69 9.77
CA ILE A 109 7.40 5.87 9.32
C ILE A 109 6.94 5.62 7.87
N TRP A 110 5.63 5.65 7.65
CA TRP A 110 5.05 5.53 6.32
C TRP A 110 5.48 6.75 5.49
N ARG A 111 6.52 6.60 4.67
CA ARG A 111 6.99 7.63 3.75
C ARG A 111 5.99 7.78 2.61
N THR A 112 5.17 8.81 2.71
CA THR A 112 4.12 9.13 1.72
C THR A 112 4.62 10.05 0.61
N ASP A 113 5.91 10.37 0.60
CA ASP A 113 6.55 11.18 -0.42
C ASP A 113 6.36 10.57 -1.81
N GLY A 114 5.82 11.39 -2.72
CA GLY A 114 5.52 10.95 -4.08
C GLY A 114 4.22 10.18 -4.24
N ALA A 115 3.38 10.07 -3.20
CA ALA A 115 2.06 9.45 -3.29
C ALA A 115 1.28 9.98 -4.51
N PRO A 116 0.64 9.10 -5.30
CA PRO A 116 0.04 9.50 -6.56
C PRO A 116 -1.15 10.43 -6.34
N ARG A 117 -1.39 11.29 -7.32
CA ARG A 117 -2.65 12.02 -7.46
C ARG A 117 -3.60 11.23 -8.35
N GLY A 118 -4.88 11.53 -8.23
CA GLY A 118 -5.90 10.79 -8.94
C GLY A 118 -7.30 11.14 -8.49
N GLU A 119 -8.23 10.26 -8.83
CA GLU A 119 -9.65 10.38 -8.54
C GLU A 119 -10.12 9.09 -7.87
N MET A 120 -11.10 9.18 -6.98
CA MET A 120 -11.75 8.01 -6.37
C MET A 120 -13.16 7.88 -6.94
N THR A 121 -13.50 6.71 -7.50
CA THR A 121 -14.86 6.42 -7.94
C THR A 121 -15.81 6.24 -6.76
N ASP A 122 -17.10 6.31 -7.01
CA ASP A 122 -18.13 5.95 -6.03
C ASP A 122 -18.13 4.47 -5.62
N SER A 123 -17.63 3.61 -6.50
CA SER A 123 -17.42 2.17 -6.28
C SER A 123 -16.12 1.83 -5.55
N GLY A 124 -15.31 2.84 -5.16
CA GLY A 124 -14.10 2.63 -4.36
C GLY A 124 -12.86 2.23 -5.15
N TYR A 125 -12.77 2.62 -6.43
CA TYR A 125 -11.55 2.47 -7.22
C TYR A 125 -10.82 3.80 -7.31
N PHE A 126 -9.54 3.77 -6.93
CA PHE A 126 -8.64 4.89 -7.12
C PHE A 126 -8.01 4.85 -8.51
N ILE A 127 -8.29 5.90 -9.27
CA ILE A 127 -7.84 6.10 -10.64
C ILE A 127 -6.59 6.98 -10.63
N PHE A 128 -5.48 6.49 -11.15
CA PHE A 128 -4.25 7.26 -11.28
C PHE A 128 -3.42 6.81 -12.47
N ARG A 129 -2.43 7.61 -12.87
CA ARG A 129 -1.44 7.24 -13.87
C ARG A 129 -0.09 7.05 -13.22
N SER A 130 0.58 5.95 -13.53
CA SER A 130 1.93 5.72 -13.04
C SER A 130 2.73 4.78 -13.95
N LYS A 131 4.04 4.74 -13.68
CA LYS A 131 5.00 3.80 -14.26
C LYS A 131 4.83 2.43 -13.59
N ALA A 132 4.75 1.37 -14.39
CA ALA A 132 4.56 0.02 -13.90
C ALA A 132 5.23 -1.02 -14.80
N ALA A 133 5.65 -2.14 -14.21
CA ALA A 133 6.20 -3.29 -14.91
C ALA A 133 5.32 -4.52 -14.66
N LEU A 134 5.14 -5.35 -15.69
CA LEU A 134 4.39 -6.59 -15.59
C LEU A 134 5.25 -7.64 -14.87
N LEU A 135 4.66 -8.40 -13.96
CA LEU A 135 5.34 -9.53 -13.32
C LEU A 135 5.48 -10.70 -14.29
N VAL A 136 6.67 -11.29 -14.31
CA VAL A 136 6.96 -12.52 -15.08
C VAL A 136 6.90 -13.70 -14.12
N TYR A 137 6.12 -14.72 -14.47
CA TYR A 137 6.10 -15.98 -13.73
C TYR A 137 7.25 -16.86 -14.23
N GLU A 138 8.12 -17.31 -13.32
CA GLU A 138 8.96 -18.48 -13.58
C GLU A 138 8.07 -19.72 -13.52
N ASP A 139 7.91 -20.37 -14.67
CA ASP A 139 6.85 -21.33 -14.97
C ASP A 139 7.20 -22.72 -14.44
N GLU A 140 6.97 -23.03 -13.15
CA GLU A 140 7.03 -24.42 -12.63
C GLU A 140 5.91 -24.84 -11.65
N GLN A 141 5.01 -23.95 -11.24
CA GLN A 141 3.85 -24.32 -10.40
C GLN A 141 2.50 -23.80 -10.93
N ARG A 142 2.28 -23.93 -12.24
CA ARG A 142 0.92 -23.82 -12.80
C ARG A 142 0.06 -24.99 -12.29
N SER A 143 -0.65 -24.81 -11.19
CA SER A 143 -1.79 -25.69 -10.88
C SER A 143 -2.82 -25.56 -12.01
N PRO A 144 -3.33 -26.68 -12.57
CA PRO A 144 -4.19 -26.64 -13.73
C PRO A 144 -5.56 -26.02 -13.39
N LEU A 145 -5.99 -25.12 -14.27
CA LEU A 145 -7.36 -24.73 -14.61
C LEU A 145 -8.46 -25.14 -13.62
N GLY A 146 -8.47 -24.53 -12.43
CA GLY A 146 -9.69 -24.32 -11.67
C GLY A 146 -10.34 -23.00 -12.09
N TRP A 147 -11.67 -22.92 -12.09
CA TRP A 147 -12.36 -21.63 -12.19
C TRP A 147 -11.92 -20.73 -11.03
N LYS A 148 -10.91 -19.89 -11.25
CA LYS A 148 -10.57 -18.82 -10.31
C LYS A 148 -11.54 -17.69 -10.58
N ALA A 149 -12.23 -17.22 -9.54
CA ALA A 149 -13.01 -15.98 -9.56
C ALA A 149 -12.16 -14.72 -9.87
N TYR A 150 -10.85 -14.90 -10.05
CA TYR A 150 -9.85 -13.85 -10.21
C TYR A 150 -8.84 -14.28 -11.29
N ASP A 151 -8.59 -13.40 -12.26
CA ASP A 151 -7.60 -13.62 -13.30
C ASP A 151 -6.22 -13.18 -12.81
N ASP A 152 -5.41 -14.13 -12.33
CA ASP A 152 -4.03 -13.88 -11.88
C ASP A 152 -3.04 -13.66 -13.03
N ARG A 153 -3.48 -13.63 -14.30
CA ARG A 153 -2.60 -13.55 -15.47
C ARG A 153 -2.01 -12.16 -15.73
N GLU A 154 -2.53 -11.10 -15.08
CA GLU A 154 -2.06 -9.73 -15.28
C GLU A 154 -1.79 -9.04 -13.93
N THR A 155 -0.61 -9.31 -13.37
CA THR A 155 -0.10 -8.66 -12.15
C THR A 155 0.96 -7.61 -12.48
N TRP A 156 0.84 -6.41 -11.88
CA TRP A 156 1.75 -5.29 -12.10
C TRP A 156 2.44 -4.85 -10.81
N ALA A 157 3.72 -4.52 -10.90
CA ALA A 157 4.43 -3.70 -9.94
C ALA A 157 4.32 -2.23 -10.36
N VAL A 158 3.54 -1.45 -9.64
CA VAL A 158 3.25 -0.04 -9.94
C VAL A 158 4.02 0.88 -9.02
N VAL A 159 4.77 1.82 -9.57
CA VAL A 159 5.44 2.86 -8.77
C VAL A 159 4.37 3.74 -8.13
N VAL A 160 4.32 3.79 -6.81
CA VAL A 160 3.45 4.74 -6.09
C VAL A 160 4.25 5.76 -5.31
N GLY A 161 5.54 5.52 -5.04
CA GLY A 161 6.44 6.49 -4.43
C GLY A 161 7.85 6.42 -5.00
N ARG A 162 8.54 7.57 -4.99
CA ARG A 162 9.94 7.70 -5.40
C ARG A 162 10.60 8.73 -4.50
N PHE A 163 11.50 8.28 -3.63
CA PHE A 163 12.14 9.10 -2.62
C PHE A 163 13.64 9.22 -2.89
N LYS A 164 14.21 10.43 -2.75
CA LYS A 164 15.65 10.64 -2.87
C LYS A 164 16.31 10.54 -1.50
N ASN A 165 16.99 9.43 -1.23
CA ASN A 165 17.67 9.16 0.02
C ASN A 165 19.15 9.57 -0.05
N PHE A 166 19.58 10.44 0.87
CA PHE A 166 20.95 10.92 0.98
C PHE A 166 21.80 10.11 1.98
N TYR A 167 21.19 9.18 2.71
CA TYR A 167 21.80 8.42 3.80
C TYR A 167 21.97 6.93 3.45
N ARG A 168 21.94 6.56 2.16
CA ARG A 168 22.18 5.19 1.71
C ARG A 168 23.56 5.08 1.08
N ASN A 169 24.33 4.08 1.49
CA ASN A 169 25.57 3.74 0.80
C ASN A 169 25.24 3.09 -0.56
N PRO A 170 25.81 3.58 -1.68
CA PRO A 170 25.47 3.10 -3.02
C PRO A 170 25.96 1.68 -3.34
N VAL A 171 26.90 1.16 -2.57
CA VAL A 171 27.47 -0.17 -2.75
C VAL A 171 26.82 -1.17 -1.80
N THR A 172 26.68 -0.83 -0.52
CA THR A 172 26.18 -1.78 0.50
C THR A 172 24.68 -1.66 0.79
N TRP A 173 24.01 -0.63 0.26
CA TRP A 173 22.61 -0.26 0.53
C TRP A 173 22.25 0.01 2.01
N LYS A 174 23.24 -0.02 2.91
CA LYS A 174 23.06 0.26 4.33
C LYS A 174 22.87 1.76 4.59
N LEU A 175 22.14 2.06 5.66
CA LEU A 175 22.04 3.44 6.14
C LEU A 175 23.40 3.89 6.67
N GLN A 176 23.85 5.04 6.19
CA GLN A 176 25.10 5.68 6.56
C GLN A 176 24.80 7.15 6.87
N ALA A 177 25.13 7.57 8.10
CA ALA A 177 25.02 8.97 8.48
C ALA A 177 25.96 9.82 7.61
N TRP A 178 25.45 10.96 7.15
CA TRP A 178 26.24 11.95 6.44
C TRP A 178 26.45 13.15 7.37
N ASP A 179 27.71 13.54 7.55
CA ASP A 179 28.08 14.75 8.28
C ASP A 179 28.36 15.89 7.29
N PRO A 180 27.50 16.92 7.23
CA PRO A 180 27.69 18.07 6.35
C PRO A 180 28.91 18.92 6.69
N ALA A 181 29.48 18.80 7.90
CA ALA A 181 30.66 19.56 8.30
C ALA A 181 31.97 18.96 7.75
N THR A 182 31.99 17.65 7.48
CA THR A 182 33.23 16.93 7.15
C THR A 182 33.19 16.28 5.77
N SER A 183 32.02 16.19 5.12
CA SER A 183 31.86 15.50 3.84
C SER A 183 30.99 16.29 2.86
N ALA A 184 31.37 16.24 1.58
CA ALA A 184 30.53 16.78 0.50
C ALA A 184 29.15 16.10 0.50
N LYS A 185 28.12 16.86 0.10
CA LYS A 185 26.76 16.33 0.02
C LYS A 185 26.71 15.17 -0.97
N PRO A 186 26.22 13.97 -0.57
CA PRO A 186 26.11 12.84 -1.48
C PRO A 186 25.10 13.15 -2.59
N GLU A 187 25.30 12.55 -3.76
CA GLU A 187 24.39 12.72 -4.91
C GLU A 187 22.96 12.29 -4.56
N GLY A 188 22.83 11.28 -3.69
CA GLY A 188 21.58 10.69 -3.22
C GLY A 188 21.07 9.61 -4.18
N LEU A 189 20.49 8.55 -3.61
CA LEU A 189 19.95 7.41 -4.33
C LEU A 189 18.43 7.46 -4.33
N TYR A 190 17.80 6.85 -5.33
CA TYR A 190 16.35 6.79 -5.42
C TYR A 190 15.81 5.45 -4.90
N GLU A 191 14.92 5.55 -3.92
CA GLU A 191 14.15 4.45 -3.36
C GLU A 191 12.74 4.46 -3.97
N LEU A 192 12.34 3.35 -4.58
CA LEU A 192 10.99 3.15 -5.07
C LEU A 192 10.11 2.51 -4.01
N THR A 193 8.84 2.92 -4.02
CA THR A 193 7.75 2.21 -3.37
C THR A 193 6.84 1.66 -4.44
N LEU A 194 6.68 0.33 -4.45
CA LEU A 194 5.95 -0.40 -5.47
C LEU A 194 4.69 -1.00 -4.85
N MET A 195 3.54 -0.71 -5.45
CA MET A 195 2.26 -1.33 -5.14
C MET A 195 2.02 -2.47 -6.12
N LEU A 196 1.70 -3.65 -5.60
CA LEU A 196 1.33 -4.79 -6.43
C LEU A 196 -0.18 -4.85 -6.60
N ILE A 197 -0.58 -4.98 -7.86
CA ILE A 197 -1.98 -5.04 -8.24
C ILE A 197 -2.23 -6.20 -9.17
N GLU A 198 -3.36 -6.87 -9.00
CA GLU A 198 -3.82 -7.96 -9.86
C GLU A 198 -5.11 -7.54 -10.54
N LYS A 199 -5.25 -7.91 -11.81
CA LYS A 199 -6.48 -7.67 -12.56
C LYS A 199 -7.61 -8.58 -12.08
N HIS A 200 -8.81 -8.05 -12.02
CA HIS A 200 -10.01 -8.85 -11.70
C HIS A 200 -11.26 -8.37 -12.45
N GLY A 201 -11.08 -7.55 -13.48
CA GLY A 201 -12.15 -7.05 -14.33
C GLY A 201 -11.60 -6.24 -15.51
N HIS A 202 -12.49 -5.63 -16.29
CA HIS A 202 -12.09 -4.79 -17.41
C HIS A 202 -11.41 -3.51 -16.90
N GLU A 203 -10.08 -3.46 -16.97
CA GLU A 203 -9.24 -2.37 -16.44
C GLU A 203 -9.45 -2.08 -14.94
N LEU A 204 -9.88 -3.10 -14.17
CA LEU A 204 -10.04 -3.06 -12.73
C LEU A 204 -9.02 -3.96 -12.05
N TYR A 205 -8.41 -3.42 -11.00
CA TYR A 205 -7.35 -4.08 -10.26
C TYR A 205 -7.60 -3.98 -8.75
N HIS A 206 -7.16 -4.99 -8.00
CA HIS A 206 -7.10 -4.94 -6.54
C HIS A 206 -5.65 -4.96 -6.09
N ARG A 207 -5.35 -4.26 -5.00
CA ARG A 207 -4.02 -4.34 -4.39
C ARG A 207 -3.85 -5.70 -3.72
N VAL A 208 -2.71 -6.35 -3.95
CA VAL A 208 -2.29 -7.58 -3.26
C VAL A 208 -1.03 -7.39 -2.43
N GLY A 209 -0.27 -6.33 -2.63
CA GLY A 209 0.97 -6.16 -1.90
C GLY A 209 1.57 -4.77 -2.04
N MET A 210 2.59 -4.52 -1.24
CA MET A 210 3.38 -3.31 -1.31
C MET A 210 4.77 -3.59 -0.77
N GLU A 211 5.80 -3.21 -1.51
CA GLU A 211 7.20 -3.27 -1.09
C GLU A 211 7.82 -1.87 -1.22
N ARG A 212 8.79 -1.57 -0.37
CA ARG A 212 9.39 -0.25 -0.21
C ARG A 212 10.91 -0.37 -0.19
N GLU A 213 11.58 0.78 -0.24
CA GLU A 213 13.04 0.87 -0.14
C GLU A 213 13.75 0.10 -1.26
N ILE A 214 13.07 -0.03 -2.41
CA ILE A 214 13.60 -0.70 -3.59
C ILE A 214 14.60 0.22 -4.27
N ASP A 215 15.83 -0.25 -4.47
CA ASP A 215 16.83 0.49 -5.24
C ASP A 215 16.38 0.64 -6.71
N GLU A 216 16.12 1.88 -7.14
CA GLU A 216 15.70 2.17 -8.52
C GLU A 216 16.67 1.61 -9.57
N ARG A 217 17.97 1.52 -9.24
CA ARG A 217 19.01 1.01 -10.13
C ARG A 217 18.82 -0.49 -10.42
N LYS A 218 18.39 -1.27 -9.42
CA LYS A 218 18.12 -2.70 -9.58
C LYS A 218 16.91 -2.99 -10.47
N ALA A 219 16.01 -2.02 -10.60
CA ALA A 219 14.84 -2.12 -11.46
C ALA A 219 14.97 -1.33 -12.79
N ALA A 220 16.17 -0.82 -13.11
CA ALA A 220 16.38 0.03 -14.28
C ALA A 220 16.12 -0.70 -15.61
N GLY A 221 16.36 -2.02 -15.66
CA GLY A 221 16.20 -2.85 -16.85
C GLY A 221 14.78 -3.36 -17.14
N TRP A 222 13.80 -3.07 -16.28
CA TRP A 222 12.45 -3.58 -16.46
C TRP A 222 11.72 -2.93 -17.66
N ASP A 223 10.80 -3.68 -18.29
CA ASP A 223 9.88 -3.17 -19.31
C ASP A 223 8.80 -2.26 -18.68
N TRP A 224 9.21 -1.04 -18.37
CA TRP A 224 8.37 -0.06 -17.71
C TRP A 224 7.39 0.60 -18.67
N LYS A 225 6.11 0.57 -18.29
CA LYS A 225 5.01 1.20 -19.04
C LYS A 225 4.35 2.28 -18.21
N TYR A 226 4.07 3.42 -18.81
CA TYR A 226 3.27 4.46 -18.19
C TYR A 226 1.81 4.29 -18.60
N ARG A 227 0.93 3.94 -17.65
CA ARG A 227 -0.49 3.71 -17.95
C ARG A 227 -1.40 4.19 -16.84
N ARG A 228 -2.70 4.23 -17.15
CA ARG A 228 -3.77 4.51 -16.20
C ARG A 228 -4.17 3.19 -15.51
N PHE A 229 -4.37 3.24 -14.20
CA PHE A 229 -4.85 2.13 -13.39
C PHE A 229 -6.10 2.54 -12.61
N GLN A 230 -6.96 1.57 -12.33
CA GLN A 230 -8.12 1.71 -11.45
C GLN A 230 -8.00 0.64 -10.37
N VAL A 231 -7.53 1.04 -9.19
CA VAL A 231 -7.14 0.12 -8.12
C VAL A 231 -8.06 0.32 -6.93
N GLY A 232 -8.70 -0.74 -6.45
CA GLY A 232 -9.57 -0.64 -5.29
C GLY A 232 -10.60 -1.74 -5.24
N GLY A 233 -11.81 -1.37 -4.80
CA GLY A 233 -12.92 -2.30 -4.62
C GLY A 233 -12.61 -3.48 -3.67
N PRO A 234 -13.49 -4.49 -3.67
CA PRO A 234 -13.25 -5.72 -2.93
C PRO A 234 -12.00 -6.46 -3.45
N GLY A 235 -11.20 -6.99 -2.52
CA GLY A 235 -9.98 -7.73 -2.84
C GLY A 235 -9.94 -9.07 -2.11
N ARG A 236 -8.90 -9.88 -2.42
CA ARG A 236 -8.70 -11.20 -1.80
C ARG A 236 -8.47 -11.14 -0.28
N GLY A 237 -7.90 -10.03 0.20
CA GLY A 237 -7.43 -9.90 1.58
C GLY A 237 -6.17 -10.70 1.88
N GLU A 238 -5.46 -11.12 0.82
CA GLU A 238 -4.21 -11.85 0.89
C GLU A 238 -3.07 -10.91 0.52
N ARG A 239 -1.98 -10.95 1.29
CA ARG A 239 -0.75 -10.24 0.94
C ARG A 239 0.13 -11.13 0.06
N LYS A 240 0.58 -10.61 -1.07
CA LYS A 240 1.64 -11.21 -1.88
C LYS A 240 2.91 -10.36 -1.78
N ARG A 241 4.06 -11.04 -1.77
CA ARG A 241 5.39 -10.42 -1.79
C ARG A 241 6.06 -10.64 -3.13
N PHE A 242 7.01 -9.78 -3.44
CA PHE A 242 7.83 -9.91 -4.63
C PHE A 242 9.26 -9.45 -4.34
N GLY A 243 10.20 -10.05 -5.06
CA GLY A 243 11.60 -9.67 -5.11
C GLY A 243 11.90 -8.85 -6.35
N VAL A 244 13.09 -8.26 -6.36
CA VAL A 244 13.59 -7.45 -7.47
C VAL A 244 14.70 -8.23 -8.16
N SER A 245 14.48 -8.60 -9.42
CA SER A 245 15.55 -9.09 -10.30
C SER A 245 15.94 -8.01 -11.31
N PRO A 246 17.10 -8.10 -11.98
CA PRO A 246 17.50 -7.12 -12.99
C PRO A 246 16.55 -6.99 -14.19
N SER A 247 15.84 -8.07 -14.55
CA SER A 247 14.99 -8.15 -15.75
C SER A 247 13.51 -7.88 -15.47
N SER A 248 13.00 -8.29 -14.30
CA SER A 248 11.58 -8.15 -13.95
C SER A 248 11.32 -8.27 -12.44
N PRO A 249 10.13 -7.85 -11.96
CA PRO A 249 9.66 -8.26 -10.64
C PRO A 249 9.29 -9.75 -10.63
N VAL A 250 9.63 -10.44 -9.54
CA VAL A 250 9.42 -11.90 -9.34
C VAL A 250 8.69 -12.17 -8.03
N TYR A 251 7.80 -13.16 -7.96
CA TYR A 251 7.15 -13.52 -6.69
C TYR A 251 8.15 -14.16 -5.73
N LEU A 252 7.99 -13.89 -4.43
CA LEU A 252 8.68 -14.64 -3.38
C LEU A 252 7.77 -15.78 -2.91
N THR A 253 8.32 -16.98 -2.77
CA THR A 253 7.60 -18.15 -2.27
C THR A 253 7.65 -18.21 -0.73
N CYS A 254 6.72 -18.93 -0.10
CA CYS A 254 6.62 -19.03 1.37
C CYS A 254 7.90 -19.51 2.07
N ALA A 255 8.80 -20.21 1.39
CA ALA A 255 10.07 -20.67 1.95
C ALA A 255 11.13 -19.56 2.07
N GLU A 256 11.01 -18.51 1.24
CA GLU A 256 11.94 -17.37 1.20
C GLU A 256 11.52 -16.26 2.20
N GLU A 257 10.43 -16.47 2.94
CA GLU A 257 9.86 -15.47 3.85
C GLU A 257 10.74 -15.14 5.07
N GLU A 258 11.61 -16.05 5.52
CA GLU A 258 12.46 -15.84 6.71
C GLU A 258 13.92 -15.41 6.41
N GLU A 259 14.52 -15.86 5.29
CA GLU A 259 15.91 -15.53 4.96
C GLU A 259 16.05 -14.23 4.12
N ASP A 260 15.14 -13.96 3.18
CA ASP A 260 15.25 -12.80 2.26
C ASP A 260 14.80 -11.46 2.85
N ILE A 261 14.18 -11.46 4.04
CA ILE A 261 13.96 -10.22 4.80
C ILE A 261 15.29 -9.53 5.12
N LYS A 262 16.39 -10.28 5.18
CA LYS A 262 17.74 -9.72 5.31
C LYS A 262 18.38 -9.38 3.96
N ALA A 263 18.12 -10.16 2.90
CA ALA A 263 18.77 -10.01 1.60
C ALA A 263 18.16 -8.91 0.71
N ILE A 264 16.85 -8.67 0.76
CA ILE A 264 16.23 -7.57 -0.02
C ILE A 264 16.71 -6.18 0.46
N CYS A 265 17.15 -6.10 1.72
CA CYS A 265 17.76 -4.92 2.31
C CYS A 265 19.30 -4.91 2.26
N VAL A 266 19.94 -6.03 1.93
CA VAL A 266 21.39 -6.19 1.91
C VAL A 266 21.74 -7.18 0.80
N ASP A 267 22.00 -6.63 -0.38
CA ASP A 267 23.13 -6.99 -1.23
C ASP A 267 23.45 -5.80 -2.14
#